data_AF-A0A2H0T7L1-F1
#
_entry.id   AF-A0A2H0T7L1-F1
#
_cell.length_a   1.000
_cell.length_b   1.000
_cell.length_c   1.000
_cell.angle_alpha   90.00
_cell.angle_beta   90.00
_cell.angle_gamma   90.00
#
_symmetry.space_group_name_H-M   'P 1'
#
loop_
_entity.id
_entity.type
_entity.pdbx_description
1 polymer ?
#
loop_
_entity_poly.entity_id
_entity_poly.type
_entity_poly.pdbx_seq_one_letter_code
_entity_poly.pdbx_strand_id
1 'polypeptide(L)' 'MLEEQLKKPIITFAYPYGLYNNKVANAVKEAGYIFARSADTGVMQNKNNIFNIKGVLIFNYSDLNSVLNK' A
#
# COMPACT_ATOMS: atom_id res chain seq x y z
N MET A 1 -8.01 4.99 19.69
CA MET A 1 -7.43 4.36 18.46
C MET A 1 -8.37 4.56 17.27
N LEU A 2 -7.88 4.52 16.03
CA LEU A 2 -8.70 4.76 14.83
C LEU A 2 -9.82 3.71 14.66
N GLU A 3 -9.61 2.45 15.09
CA GLU A 3 -10.68 1.44 15.11
C GLU A 3 -11.84 1.79 16.04
N GLU A 4 -11.57 2.44 17.18
CA GLU A 4 -12.62 2.84 18.12
C GLU A 4 -13.53 3.93 17.54
N GLN A 5 -12.97 4.79 16.69
CA GLN A 5 -13.68 5.87 16.00
C GLN A 5 -14.48 5.33 14.81
N LEU A 6 -13.87 4.46 14.01
CA LEU A 6 -14.49 3.92 12.78
C LEU A 6 -15.43 2.74 13.04
N LYS A 7 -15.35 2.10 14.21
CA LYS A 7 -16.04 0.84 14.54
C LYS A 7 -15.78 -0.25 13.50
N LYS A 8 -14.59 -0.27 12.93
CA LYS A 8 -14.13 -1.20 11.89
C LYS A 8 -12.68 -1.59 12.14
N PRO A 9 -12.29 -2.83 11.82
CA PRO A 9 -10.89 -3.24 11.89
C PRO A 9 -10.06 -2.52 10.82
N ILE A 10 -8.85 -2.09 11.17
CA ILE A 10 -7.87 -1.57 10.21
C ILE A 10 -6.96 -2.71 9.82
N ILE A 11 -7.18 -3.25 8.63
CA ILE A 11 -6.52 -4.48 8.20
C ILE A 11 -5.37 -4.21 7.21
N THR A 12 -5.14 -2.95 6.83
CA THR A 12 -4.16 -2.57 5.81
C THR A 12 -3.19 -1.49 6.30
N PHE A 13 -1.99 -1.49 5.74
CA PHE A 13 -0.96 -0.52 6.08
C PHE A 13 -0.40 0.20 4.84
N ALA A 14 -0.03 1.47 4.99
CA ALA A 14 0.67 2.23 3.95
C ALA A 14 2.01 2.70 4.51
N TYR A 15 3.12 2.30 3.88
CA TYR A 15 4.44 2.68 4.36
C TYR A 15 4.66 4.19 4.21
N PRO A 16 5.00 4.91 5.29
CA PRO A 16 5.40 6.30 5.20
C PRO A 16 6.54 6.48 4.20
N TYR A 17 6.39 7.47 3.30
CA TYR A 17 7.34 7.71 2.20
C TYR A 17 7.56 6.53 1.25
N GLY A 18 6.75 5.47 1.34
CA GLY A 18 6.96 4.23 0.60
C GLY A 18 8.18 3.41 1.07
N LEU A 19 8.80 3.76 2.20
CA LEU A 19 10.03 3.12 2.66
C LEU A 19 9.70 1.84 3.46
N TYR A 20 10.26 0.72 3.01
CA TYR A 20 10.14 -0.56 3.68
C TYR A 20 11.40 -1.41 3.46
N ASN A 21 11.55 -2.43 4.30
CA ASN A 21 12.48 -3.54 4.12
C ASN A 21 11.87 -4.78 4.77
N ASN A 22 12.57 -5.91 4.75
CA ASN A 22 12.07 -7.16 5.33
C ASN A 22 11.72 -7.04 6.82
N LYS A 23 12.52 -6.28 7.60
CA LYS A 23 12.25 -6.07 9.03
C LYS A 23 10.95 -5.30 9.24
N VAL A 24 10.73 -4.22 8.48
CA VAL A 24 9.51 -3.41 8.56
C VAL A 24 8.30 -4.20 8.09
N ALA A 25 8.40 -4.92 6.97
CA ALA A 25 7.31 -5.75 6.44
C ALA A 25 6.90 -6.85 7.42
N ASN A 26 7.87 -7.50 8.08
CA ASN A 26 7.59 -8.51 9.11
C ASN A 26 6.88 -7.89 10.33
N ALA A 27 7.34 -6.73 10.81
CA ALA A 27 6.68 -6.03 11.92
C ALA A 27 5.22 -5.66 11.59
N VAL A 28 4.95 -5.21 10.35
CA VAL A 28 3.58 -4.94 9.88
C VAL A 28 2.73 -6.22 9.85
N LYS A 29 3.29 -7.32 9.35
CA LYS A 29 2.59 -8.62 9.36
C LYS A 29 2.28 -9.11 10.78
N GLU A 30 3.25 -9.01 11.70
CA GLU A 30 3.11 -9.40 13.10
C GLU A 30 2.07 -8.55 13.85
N ALA A 31 1.91 -7.29 13.45
CA ALA A 31 0.88 -6.39 13.99
C ALA A 31 -0.55 -6.73 13.52
N GLY A 32 -0.74 -7.76 12.67
CA GLY A 32 -2.07 -8.25 12.26
C GLY A 32 -2.61 -7.64 10.97
N TYR A 33 -1.84 -6.80 10.27
CA TYR A 33 -2.22 -6.31 8.94
C TYR A 33 -2.15 -7.45 7.91
N ILE A 34 -3.11 -7.49 6.99
CA ILE A 34 -3.21 -8.56 5.98
C ILE A 34 -2.47 -8.23 4.68
N PHE A 35 -2.21 -6.94 4.40
CA PHE A 35 -1.38 -6.47 3.29
C PHE A 35 -0.91 -5.03 3.52
N ALA A 36 0.10 -4.61 2.75
CA ALA A 36 0.65 -3.26 2.83
C ALA A 36 0.99 -2.68 1.46
N ARG A 37 0.86 -1.35 1.33
CA ARG A 37 1.10 -0.59 0.10
C ARG A 37 2.36 0.26 0.22
N SER A 38 3.23 0.19 -0.78
CA SER A 38 4.42 1.06 -0.92
C SER A 38 4.17 2.18 -1.92
N ALA A 39 5.17 3.04 -2.13
CA ALA A 39 5.15 4.04 -3.19
C ALA A 39 5.69 3.50 -4.53
N ASP A 40 6.05 2.22 -4.61
CA ASP A 40 6.52 1.60 -5.85
C ASP A 40 5.44 1.71 -6.94
N THR A 41 5.81 2.21 -8.11
CA THR A 41 4.88 2.39 -9.22
C THR A 41 4.72 1.12 -10.05
N GLY A 42 3.50 0.81 -10.45
CA GLY A 42 3.21 -0.25 -11.44
C GLY A 42 1.88 -0.96 -11.19
N VAL A 43 1.39 -1.64 -12.24
CA VAL A 43 0.12 -2.39 -12.23
C VAL A 43 0.32 -3.88 -11.90
N MET A 44 1.53 -4.40 -12.07
CA MET A 44 1.83 -5.81 -11.86
C MET A 44 1.90 -6.15 -10.36
N GLN A 45 1.04 -7.09 -9.93
CA GLN A 45 0.96 -7.57 -8.56
C GLN A 45 1.23 -9.08 -8.48
N ASN A 46 1.73 -9.54 -7.33
CA ASN A 46 1.94 -10.96 -7.06
C ASN A 46 1.47 -11.27 -5.64
N LYS A 47 0.72 -12.38 -5.47
CA LYS A 47 0.28 -12.89 -4.17
C LYS A 47 1.45 -13.22 -3.21
N ASN A 48 2.65 -13.42 -3.74
CA ASN A 48 3.86 -13.67 -2.94
C ASN A 48 4.40 -12.40 -2.27
N ASN A 49 3.95 -11.19 -2.66
CA ASN A 49 4.46 -9.92 -2.13
C ASN A 49 3.33 -8.95 -1.75
N ILE A 50 2.31 -9.45 -1.03
CA ILE A 50 1.15 -8.65 -0.58
C ILE A 50 1.53 -7.55 0.42
N PHE A 51 2.71 -7.60 1.02
CA PHE A 51 3.24 -6.51 1.85
C PHE A 51 4.06 -5.49 1.05
N ASN A 52 4.00 -5.54 -0.29
CA ASN A 52 4.50 -4.53 -1.20
C ASN A 52 3.56 -4.39 -2.40
N ILE A 53 2.30 -4.05 -2.15
CA ILE A 53 1.36 -3.74 -3.22
C ILE A 53 1.81 -2.43 -3.89
N LYS A 54 2.06 -2.49 -5.19
CA LYS A 54 2.40 -1.34 -6.02
C LYS A 54 1.17 -0.49 -6.30
N GLY A 55 1.36 0.80 -6.57
CA GLY A 55 0.27 1.70 -6.97
C GLY A 55 0.56 2.43 -8.27
N VAL A 56 -0.47 3.03 -8.87
CA VAL A 56 -0.29 4.03 -9.91
C VAL A 56 -0.20 5.40 -9.23
N LEU A 57 0.92 6.10 -9.42
CA LEU A 57 1.05 7.48 -8.95
C LEU A 57 0.27 8.43 -9.87
N ILE A 58 -0.56 9.27 -9.25
CA ILE A 58 -1.34 10.32 -9.88
C ILE A 58 -0.75 11.66 -9.44
N PHE A 59 -0.42 12.51 -10.40
CA PHE A 59 0.12 13.84 -10.16
C PHE A 59 -0.91 14.90 -10.54
N ASN A 60 -0.67 16.16 -10.14
CA ASN A 60 -1.56 17.28 -10.46
C ASN A 60 -1.65 17.57 -11.97
N TYR A 61 -0.74 17.04 -12.78
CA TYR A 61 -0.74 17.11 -14.23
C TYR A 61 -1.17 15.80 -14.91
N SER A 62 -1.64 14.79 -14.15
CA SER A 62 -2.20 13.57 -14.73
C SER A 62 -3.58 13.84 -15.30
N ASP A 63 -3.76 13.56 -16.59
CA ASP A 63 -5.08 13.54 -17.25
C ASP A 63 -5.65 12.11 -17.32
N LEU A 64 -6.90 11.98 -17.78
CA LEU A 64 -7.57 10.68 -17.91
C LEU A 64 -6.77 9.68 -18.75
N ASN A 65 -6.21 10.12 -19.89
CA ASN A 65 -5.49 9.23 -20.79
C ASN A 65 -4.18 8.72 -20.16
N SER A 66 -3.48 9.58 -19.42
CA SER A 66 -2.25 9.23 -18.71
C SER A 66 -2.46 8.20 -17.59
N VAL A 67 -3.69 8.10 -17.07
CA VAL A 67 -4.07 7.12 -16.05
C VAL A 67 -4.52 5.80 -16.69
N LEU A 68 -5.29 5.87 -17.79
CA LEU A 68 -5.82 4.68 -18.46
C LEU A 68 -4.76 3.83 -19.16
N ASN A 69 -3.64 4.43 -19.57
CA ASN A 69 -2.59 3.76 -20.35
C ASN A 69 -1.36 3.33 -19.51
N LYS A 70 -1.54 3.08 -18.20
CA LYS A 70 -0.49 2.67 -17.25
C LYS A 70 -0.32 1.17 -17.12
#